data_AF-A0A6M0STB3-F1
#
_entry.id   AF-A0A6M0STB3-F1
#
_cell.length_a   1.000
_cell.length_b   1.000
_cell.length_c   1.000
_cell.angle_alpha   90.00
_cell.angle_beta   90.00
_cell.angle_gamma   90.00
#
_symmetry.space_group_name_H-M   'P 1'
#
loop_
_entity.id
_entity.type
_entity.pdbx_description
1 polymer ?
#
loop_
_entity_poly.entity_id
_entity_poly.type
_entity_poly.pdbx_seq_one_letter_code
_entity_poly.pdbx_strand_id
1 'polypeptide(L)'
;MTTELERAGIIQFFKMTFELAWKVLKDYLESEGYMVKSPRETVKQAFQIGLIDNGHIWIDALSNRNLTTHTYDEELADKMTKEILISYLPELDKMYNRLVEEL
;
A
#
# COMPACT_ATOMS: atom_id res chain seq x y z
N MET A 1 20.14 -6.27 12.96
CA MET A 1 20.38 -5.19 11.98
C MET A 1 19.99 -5.72 10.63
N THR A 2 19.02 -5.11 9.97
CA THR A 2 18.76 -5.35 8.55
C THR A 2 19.88 -4.69 7.74
N THR A 3 20.48 -5.43 6.82
CA THR A 3 21.50 -4.92 5.90
C THR A 3 20.90 -3.91 4.92
N GLU A 4 21.73 -3.08 4.28
CA GLU A 4 21.28 -2.17 3.22
C GLU A 4 20.55 -2.90 2.10
N LEU A 5 21.05 -4.09 1.72
CA LEU A 5 20.45 -4.92 0.68
C LEU A 5 19.06 -5.42 1.10
N GLU A 6 18.90 -5.85 2.35
CA GLU A 6 17.60 -6.29 2.89
C GLU A 6 16.60 -5.13 2.93
N ARG A 7 17.01 -3.93 3.35
CA ARG A 7 16.14 -2.74 3.34
C ARG A 7 15.71 -2.35 1.94
N ALA A 8 16.64 -2.34 0.98
CA ALA A 8 16.33 -2.10 -0.42
C ALA A 8 15.33 -3.14 -0.95
N GLY A 9 15.51 -4.41 -0.60
CA GLY A 9 14.59 -5.49 -0.92
C GLY A 9 13.19 -5.24 -0.35
N ILE A 10 13.07 -4.96 0.95
CA ILE A 10 11.78 -4.67 1.62
C ILE A 10 11.07 -3.51 0.94
N ILE A 11 11.76 -2.41 0.71
CA ILE A 11 11.20 -1.22 0.05
C ILE A 11 10.72 -1.57 -1.36
N GLN A 12 11.53 -2.31 -2.13
CA GLN A 12 11.18 -2.66 -3.51
C GLN A 12 9.99 -3.63 -3.58
N PHE A 13 9.96 -4.67 -2.74
CA PHE A 13 8.84 -5.59 -2.65
C PHE A 13 7.57 -4.88 -2.21
N PHE A 14 7.66 -3.99 -1.22
CA PHE A 14 6.52 -3.19 -0.79
C PHE A 14 5.94 -2.34 -1.94
N LYS A 15 6.78 -1.65 -2.73
CA LYS A 15 6.29 -0.86 -3.87
C LYS A 15 5.50 -1.71 -4.85
N MET A 16 6.03 -2.89 -5.19
CA MET A 16 5.39 -3.82 -6.13
C MET A 16 4.07 -4.34 -5.55
N THR A 17 4.08 -4.82 -4.31
CA THR A 17 2.89 -5.33 -3.62
C THR A 17 1.82 -4.27 -3.50
N PHE A 18 2.18 -3.05 -3.09
CA PHE A 18 1.22 -1.95 -2.95
C PHE A 18 0.66 -1.51 -4.31
N GLU A 19 1.47 -1.51 -5.38
CA GLU A 19 1.02 -1.24 -6.75
C GLU A 19 -0.02 -2.27 -7.22
N LEU A 20 0.15 -3.53 -6.85
CA LEU A 20 -0.84 -4.57 -7.14
C LEU A 20 -2.08 -4.43 -6.25
N ALA A 21 -1.89 -4.15 -4.96
CA ALA A 21 -2.99 -4.04 -4.01
C ALA A 21 -4.02 -2.98 -4.40
N TRP A 22 -3.58 -1.76 -4.77
CA TRP A 22 -4.55 -0.74 -5.20
C TRP A 22 -5.22 -1.08 -6.53
N LYS A 23 -4.57 -1.85 -7.43
CA LYS A 23 -5.20 -2.33 -8.67
C LYS A 23 -6.25 -3.38 -8.39
N VAL A 24 -5.98 -4.32 -7.47
CA VAL A 24 -6.99 -5.30 -7.03
C VAL A 24 -8.19 -4.59 -6.41
N LEU A 25 -7.97 -3.59 -5.55
CA LEU A 25 -9.06 -2.76 -5.02
C LEU A 25 -9.85 -2.07 -6.13
N LYS A 26 -9.16 -1.55 -7.16
CA LYS A 26 -9.80 -0.93 -8.31
C LYS A 26 -10.69 -1.91 -9.05
N ASP A 27 -10.15 -3.08 -9.39
CA ASP A 27 -10.86 -4.10 -10.16
C ASP A 27 -12.09 -4.62 -9.38
N TYR A 28 -11.95 -4.83 -8.07
CA TYR A 28 -13.07 -5.20 -7.19
C TYR A 28 -14.14 -4.09 -7.13
N LEU A 29 -13.73 -2.84 -6.94
CA LEU A 29 -14.68 -1.71 -6.93
C LEU A 29 -15.41 -1.58 -8.26
N GLU A 30 -14.72 -1.77 -9.38
CA GLU A 30 -15.33 -1.73 -10.71
C GLU A 30 -16.28 -2.92 -10.94
N SER A 31 -15.99 -4.12 -10.40
CA SER A 31 -16.93 -5.24 -10.44
C SER A 31 -18.19 -5.01 -9.62
N GLU A 32 -18.08 -4.27 -8.51
CA GLU A 32 -19.21 -3.82 -7.68
C GLU A 32 -19.98 -2.61 -8.29
N GLY A 33 -19.56 -2.13 -9.47
CA GLY A 33 -20.23 -1.04 -10.19
C GLY A 33 -19.78 0.37 -9.80
N TYR A 34 -18.73 0.52 -8.99
CA TYR A 34 -18.13 1.82 -8.72
C TYR A 34 -17.25 2.29 -9.89
N MET A 35 -17.27 3.59 -10.18
CA MET A 35 -16.37 4.21 -11.16
C MET A 35 -15.23 4.94 -10.45
N VAL A 36 -14.06 4.31 -10.37
CA VAL A 36 -12.84 4.89 -9.78
C VAL A 36 -11.74 5.01 -10.83
N LYS A 37 -11.18 6.22 -11.01
CA LYS A 37 -10.28 6.54 -12.13
C LYS A 37 -8.81 6.70 -11.74
N SER A 38 -8.53 6.79 -10.44
CA SER A 38 -7.17 7.00 -9.93
C SER A 38 -6.90 6.15 -8.68
N PRO A 39 -5.62 5.90 -8.34
CA PRO A 39 -5.27 5.18 -7.10
C PRO A 39 -5.83 5.87 -5.85
N ARG A 40 -5.81 7.21 -5.81
CA ARG A 40 -6.34 7.99 -4.68
C ARG A 40 -7.87 7.87 -4.56
N GLU A 41 -8.59 7.91 -5.68
CA GLU A 41 -10.05 7.67 -5.68
C GLU A 41 -10.37 6.23 -5.25
N THR A 42 -9.59 5.26 -5.74
CA THR A 42 -9.74 3.85 -5.39
C THR A 42 -9.60 3.63 -3.88
N VAL A 43 -8.53 4.16 -3.28
CA VAL A 43 -8.33 4.07 -1.81
C VAL A 43 -9.45 4.75 -1.05
N LYS A 44 -9.88 5.94 -1.48
CA LYS A 44 -10.98 6.67 -0.82
C LYS A 44 -12.28 5.88 -0.85
N GLN A 45 -12.63 5.32 -2.01
CA GLN A 45 -13.85 4.53 -2.18
C GLN A 45 -13.77 3.21 -1.40
N ALA A 46 -12.64 2.50 -1.46
CA ALA A 46 -12.41 1.27 -0.71
C ALA A 46 -12.57 1.50 0.80
N PHE A 47 -12.08 2.62 1.33
CA PHE A 47 -12.29 2.99 2.73
C PHE A 47 -13.76 3.29 3.03
N GLN A 48 -14.46 4.01 2.15
CA GLN A 48 -15.88 4.36 2.35
C GLN A 48 -16.80 3.16 2.41
N ILE A 49 -16.50 2.10 1.66
CA ILE A 49 -17.29 0.86 1.66
C ILE A 49 -16.81 -0.16 2.70
N GLY A 50 -15.79 0.19 3.49
CA GLY A 50 -15.24 -0.69 4.52
C GLY A 50 -14.39 -1.84 3.98
N LEU A 51 -13.86 -1.75 2.77
CA LEU A 51 -12.94 -2.76 2.21
C LEU A 51 -11.51 -2.63 2.77
N ILE A 52 -11.16 -1.44 3.27
CA ILE A 52 -9.91 -1.17 4.02
C ILE A 52 -10.22 -0.37 5.27
N ASP A 53 -9.39 -0.50 6.31
CA ASP A 53 -9.67 0.09 7.63
C ASP A 53 -9.13 1.51 7.79
N ASN A 54 -7.88 1.77 7.39
CA ASN A 54 -7.22 3.06 7.65
C ASN A 54 -6.86 3.79 6.35
N GLY A 55 -7.85 4.48 5.75
CA GLY A 55 -7.64 5.22 4.50
C GLY A 55 -6.48 6.23 4.53
N HIS A 56 -6.19 6.85 5.68
CA HIS A 56 -5.04 7.76 5.82
C HIS A 56 -3.70 7.04 5.60
N ILE A 57 -3.51 5.87 6.22
CA ILE A 57 -2.29 5.06 6.08
C ILE A 57 -2.08 4.66 4.61
N TRP A 58 -3.17 4.31 3.92
CA TRP A 58 -3.12 3.99 2.50
C TRP A 58 -2.77 5.19 1.61
N ILE A 59 -3.31 6.38 1.90
CA ILE A 59 -2.96 7.60 1.17
C ILE A 59 -1.50 8.01 1.42
N ASP A 60 -1.01 7.82 2.64
CA ASP A 60 0.40 8.06 3.00
C ASP A 60 1.31 7.09 2.23
N ALA A 61 1.00 5.79 2.25
CA ALA A 61 1.72 4.77 1.48
C ALA A 61 1.74 5.07 -0.03
N LEU A 62 0.60 5.50 -0.59
CA LEU A 62 0.48 5.89 -1.99
C LEU A 62 1.36 7.10 -2.32
N SER A 63 1.49 8.05 -1.40
CA SER A 63 2.30 9.26 -1.58
C SER A 63 3.80 8.96 -1.43
N ASN A 64 4.17 8.13 -0.45
CA ASN A 64 5.55 7.75 -0.15
C ASN A 64 6.19 6.90 -1.25
N ARG A 65 5.40 6.14 -2.03
CA ARG A 65 5.92 5.42 -3.20
C ARG A 65 6.65 6.33 -4.19
N ASN A 66 6.19 7.58 -4.36
CA ASN A 66 6.78 8.54 -5.30
C ASN A 66 8.10 9.16 -4.80
N LEU A 67 8.43 9.05 -3.51
CA LEU A 67 9.63 9.64 -2.91
C LEU A 67 10.87 8.75 -3.01
N THR A 68 10.70 7.52 -3.44
CA THR A 68 11.73 6.48 -3.43
C THR A 68 12.67 6.49 -4.64
N THR A 69 12.61 7.52 -5.48
CA THR A 69 13.49 7.71 -6.65
C THR A 69 14.81 8.40 -6.30
N HIS A 70 14.94 8.96 -5.09
CA HIS A 70 16.14 9.66 -4.60
C HIS A 70 16.87 8.89 -3.49
N THR A 71 16.95 7.56 -3.60
CA THR A 71 17.62 6.68 -2.63
C THR A 71 19.15 6.80 -2.70
N TYR A 72 19.69 7.74 -1.92
CA TYR A 72 21.06 7.71 -1.37
C TYR A 72 21.08 8.12 0.13
N ASP A 73 19.91 8.16 0.79
CA ASP A 73 19.77 8.56 2.19
C ASP A 73 19.43 7.33 3.05
N GLU A 74 20.41 6.84 3.80
CA GLU A 74 20.26 5.70 4.72
C GLU A 74 19.17 5.96 5.78
N GLU A 75 19.03 7.19 6.27
CA GLU A 75 18.01 7.54 7.27
C GLU A 75 16.61 7.41 6.68
N LEU A 76 16.45 7.80 5.41
CA LEU A 76 15.19 7.62 4.69
C LEU A 76 14.88 6.13 4.48
N ALA A 77 15.87 5.31 4.14
CA ALA A 77 15.68 3.87 3.96
C ALA A 77 15.26 3.18 5.27
N ASP A 78 15.88 3.55 6.39
CA ASP A 78 15.51 3.04 7.71
C ASP A 78 14.10 3.47 8.12
N LYS A 79 13.77 4.75 7.93
CA LYS A 79 12.43 5.27 8.21
C LYS A 79 11.37 4.55 7.38
N MET A 80 11.58 4.43 6.07
CA MET A 80 10.66 3.75 5.15
C MET A 80 10.49 2.27 5.51
N THR A 81 11.58 1.57 5.81
CA THR A 81 11.51 0.16 6.23
C THR A 81 10.66 0.02 7.49
N LYS A 82 10.84 0.91 8.47
CA LYS A 82 10.05 0.90 9.70
C LYS A 82 8.57 1.19 9.45
N GLU A 83 8.24 2.18 8.62
CA GLU A 83 6.86 2.51 8.24
C GLU A 83 6.18 1.34 7.51
N ILE A 84 6.89 0.68 6.60
CA ILE A 84 6.40 -0.49 5.88
C ILE A 84 6.03 -1.61 6.86
N LEU A 85 6.94 -1.98 7.74
CA LEU A 85 6.75 -3.13 8.63
C LEU A 85 5.68 -2.88 9.71
N ILE A 86 5.59 -1.66 10.23
CA ILE A 86 4.74 -1.35 11.39
C ILE A 86 3.36 -0.82 10.96
N SER A 87 3.29 -0.07 9.86
CA SER A 87 2.06 0.64 9.46
C SER A 87 1.44 0.09 8.19
N TYR A 88 2.22 -0.16 7.14
CA TYR A 88 1.66 -0.49 5.82
C TYR A 88 1.36 -1.96 5.63
N LEU A 89 2.26 -2.85 6.06
CA LEU A 89 2.09 -4.29 5.94
C LEU A 89 0.83 -4.80 6.68
N PRO A 90 0.55 -4.38 7.93
CA PRO A 90 -0.68 -4.81 8.60
C PRO A 90 -1.96 -4.40 7.87
N GLU A 91 -1.96 -3.25 7.19
CA GLU A 91 -3.12 -2.81 6.41
C GLU A 91 -3.28 -3.59 5.10
N LEU A 92 -2.18 -4.03 4.48
CA LEU A 92 -2.22 -4.95 3.34
C LEU A 92 -2.75 -6.32 3.75
N ASP A 93 -2.34 -6.85 4.91
CA ASP A 93 -2.82 -8.13 5.43
C ASP A 93 -4.32 -8.09 5.72
N LYS A 94 -4.82 -7.01 6.32
CA LYS A 94 -6.26 -6.81 6.56
C LYS A 94 -7.05 -6.76 5.25
N MET A 95 -6.56 -6.01 4.26
CA MET A 95 -7.18 -5.95 2.94
C MET A 95 -7.24 -7.34 2.29
N TYR A 96 -6.13 -8.08 2.33
CA TYR A 96 -6.07 -9.44 1.79
C TYR A 96 -7.10 -10.35 2.46
N ASN A 97 -7.13 -10.39 3.80
CA ASN A 97 -8.06 -11.24 4.53
C ASN A 97 -9.52 -10.89 4.21
N ARG A 98 -9.86 -9.60 4.12
CA ARG A 98 -11.22 -9.16 3.77
C ARG A 98 -11.61 -9.57 2.35
N LEU A 99 -10.71 -9.40 1.37
CA LEU A 99 -10.98 -9.81 0.00
C LEU A 99 -11.10 -11.33 -0.16
N VAL A 100 -10.35 -12.12 0.62
CA VAL A 100 -10.46 -13.59 0.61
C VAL A 100 -11.78 -14.08 1.20
N GLU A 101 -12.39 -13.33 2.13
CA GLU A 101 -13.71 -13.68 2.67
C GLU A 101 -14.86 -13.33 1.71
N GLU A 102 -14.67 -12.35 0.83
CA GLU A 102 -15.67 -11.85 -0.13
C GLU A 102 -15.66 -12.59 -1.49
N LEU A 103 -14.58 -13.31 -1.83
CA LEU A 103 -14.39 -14.04 -3.10
C LEU A 103 -14.58 -15.56 -2.93
#